data_AF-A0A941XW22-F1
#
_entry.id   AF-A0A941XW22-F1
#
_cell.length_a   1.000
_cell.length_b   1.000
_cell.length_c   1.000
_cell.angle_alpha   90.00
_cell.angle_beta   90.00
_cell.angle_gamma   90.00
#
_symmetry.space_group_name_H-M   'P 1'
#
loop_
_entity.id
_entity.type
_entity.pdbx_description
1 polymer ?
#
loop_
_entity_poly.entity_id
_entity_poly.type
_entity_poly.pdbx_seq_one_letter_code
_entity_poly.pdbx_strand_id
1 'polypeptide(L)' 'MMSITGLLPRISGRERAAHRGEAEIREALKKWKDATRFFESVNDPELMDYAIYDMEAARRKYMFLLRQKARDDEEAE' A
#
# COMPACT_ATOMS: atom_id res chain seq x y z
N MET A 1 -8.76 41.26 30.46
CA MET A 1 -8.36 41.29 29.04
C MET A 1 -8.14 39.85 28.62
N MET A 2 -8.95 39.34 27.69
CA MET A 2 -9.25 37.93 27.48
C MET A 2 -8.04 37.03 27.20
N SER A 3 -8.02 35.87 27.87
CA SER A 3 -7.32 34.65 27.50
C SER A 3 -7.76 34.14 26.14
N ILE A 4 -6.88 33.44 25.41
CA ILE A 4 -7.12 32.24 24.57
C ILE A 4 -5.89 32.08 23.64
N THR A 5 -4.96 31.21 24.03
CA THR A 5 -4.09 30.54 23.05
C THR A 5 -4.66 29.15 22.85
N GLY A 6 -5.82 29.10 22.20
CA GLY A 6 -6.36 27.87 21.65
C GLY A 6 -6.05 27.86 20.16
N LEU A 7 -5.10 27.03 19.73
CA LEU A 7 -5.03 26.63 18.32
C LEU A 7 -4.44 25.21 18.16
N LEU A 8 -5.32 24.24 18.47
CA LEU A 8 -5.57 22.98 17.77
C LEU A 8 -4.41 22.24 17.05
N PRO A 9 -4.15 20.96 17.39
CA PRO A 9 -3.32 20.06 16.60
C PRO A 9 -4.15 19.42 15.48
N ARG A 10 -4.18 20.02 14.28
CA ARG A 10 -4.80 19.38 13.09
C ARG A 10 -3.83 18.49 12.29
N ILE A 11 -2.54 18.53 12.63
CA ILE A 11 -1.44 17.89 11.88
C ILE A 11 -1.36 16.37 12.13
N SER A 12 -1.71 15.93 13.35
CA SER A 12 -1.58 14.53 13.79
C SER A 12 -2.43 13.53 13.00
N GLY A 13 -3.55 13.95 12.41
CA GLY A 13 -4.42 13.05 11.65
C GLY A 13 -3.86 12.68 10.27
N ARG A 14 -3.26 13.65 9.57
CA ARG A 14 -2.76 13.49 8.20
C ARG A 14 -1.47 12.66 8.14
N GLU A 15 -0.54 12.90 9.08
CA GLU A 15 0.69 12.11 9.18
C GLU A 15 0.41 10.63 9.49
N ARG A 16 -0.58 10.34 10.36
CA ARG A 16 -0.97 8.97 10.67
C ARG A 16 -1.59 8.25 9.47
N ALA A 17 -2.35 8.95 8.63
CA ALA A 17 -2.92 8.40 7.41
C ALA A 17 -1.83 8.15 6.34
N ALA A 18 -0.91 9.09 6.15
CA ALA A 18 0.22 8.95 5.23
C ALA A 18 1.14 7.77 5.62
N HIS A 19 1.49 7.67 6.91
CA HIS A 19 2.32 6.57 7.42
C HIS A 19 1.61 5.21 7.31
N ARG A 20 0.27 5.18 7.40
CA ARG A 20 -0.53 3.98 7.15
C ARG A 20 -0.47 3.57 5.67
N GLY A 21 -0.65 4.52 4.75
CA GLY A 21 -0.56 4.26 3.31
C GLY A 21 0.81 3.73 2.89
N GLU A 22 1.89 4.26 3.47
CA GLU A 22 3.24 3.75 3.24
C GLU A 22 3.45 2.32 3.76
N ALA A 23 2.91 2.00 4.93
CA ALA A 23 2.96 0.64 5.47
C ALA A 23 2.20 -0.35 4.56
N GLU A 24 1.03 0.04 4.06
CA GLU A 24 0.22 -0.78 3.14
C GLU A 24 0.94 -1.03 1.80
N ILE A 25 1.62 -0.03 1.25
CA ILE A 25 2.43 -0.18 0.02
C ILE A 25 3.60 -1.14 0.25
N ARG A 26 4.30 -1.05 1.39
CA ARG A 26 5.40 -1.96 1.73
C ARG A 26 4.91 -3.39 1.91
N GLU A 27 3.75 -3.57 2.55
CA GLU A 27 3.14 -4.89 2.70
C GLU A 27 2.72 -5.48 1.35
N ALA A 28 2.11 -4.67 0.48
CA ALA A 28 1.72 -5.10 -0.86
C ALA A 28 2.94 -5.49 -1.71
N LEU A 29 4.05 -4.74 -1.62
CA LEU A 29 5.30 -5.10 -2.27
C LEU A 29 5.86 -6.44 -1.74
N LYS A 30 5.83 -6.64 -0.42
CA LYS A 30 6.28 -7.90 0.19
C LYS A 30 5.42 -9.07 -0.33
N LYS A 31 4.10 -8.91 -0.33
CA LYS A 31 3.16 -9.92 -0.85
C LYS A 31 3.42 -10.25 -2.31
N TRP A 32 3.65 -9.23 -3.15
CA TRP A 32 3.99 -9.48 -4.55
C TRP A 32 5.30 -10.27 -4.69
N LYS A 33 6.35 -9.93 -3.93
CA LYS A 33 7.60 -10.69 -3.93
C LYS A 33 7.42 -12.13 -3.43
N ASP A 34 6.60 -12.33 -2.40
CA ASP A 34 6.26 -13.67 -1.88
C ASP A 34 5.54 -14.50 -2.96
N ALA A 35 4.53 -13.93 -3.62
CA ALA A 35 3.76 -14.60 -4.67
C ALA A 35 4.61 -14.91 -5.92
N THR A 36 5.51 -14.00 -6.32
CA THR A 36 6.47 -14.27 -7.40
C THR A 36 7.40 -15.43 -7.06
N ARG A 37 7.95 -15.47 -5.85
CA ARG A 37 8.77 -16.61 -5.41
C ARG A 37 7.99 -17.92 -5.40
N PHE A 38 6.72 -17.87 -5.00
CA PHE A 38 5.85 -19.03 -5.04
C PHE A 38 5.67 -19.52 -6.48
N PHE A 39 5.28 -18.64 -7.40
CA PHE A 39 5.17 -18.93 -8.83
C PHE A 39 6.46 -19.53 -9.42
N GLU A 40 7.63 -18.97 -9.11
CA GLU A 40 8.93 -19.48 -9.57
C GLU A 40 9.25 -20.87 -9.00
N SER A 41 8.71 -21.22 -7.83
CA SER A 41 8.95 -22.49 -7.16
C SER A 41 7.95 -23.60 -7.51
N VAL A 42 6.78 -23.24 -8.06
CA VAL A 42 5.71 -24.19 -8.35
C VAL A 42 6.06 -24.99 -9.60
N ASN A 43 6.12 -26.30 -9.43
CA ASN A 43 6.30 -27.27 -10.53
C ASN A 43 5.04 -28.14 -10.75
N ASP A 44 4.04 -27.99 -9.88
CA ASP A 44 2.78 -28.73 -9.96
C ASP A 44 1.82 -28.02 -10.93
N PRO A 45 1.42 -28.66 -12.04
CA PRO A 45 0.46 -28.10 -12.98
C PRO A 45 -0.88 -27.69 -12.34
N GLU A 46 -1.34 -28.40 -11.29
CA GLU A 46 -2.61 -28.07 -10.61
C GLU A 46 -2.51 -26.79 -9.79
N LEU A 47 -1.30 -26.40 -9.38
CA LEU A 47 -1.06 -25.18 -8.61
C LEU A 47 -0.58 -24.02 -9.48
N MET A 48 -0.20 -24.26 -10.74
CA MET A 48 0.33 -23.25 -11.65
C MET A 48 -0.66 -22.11 -11.88
N ASP A 49 -1.92 -22.43 -12.17
CA ASP A 49 -2.96 -21.43 -12.40
C ASP A 49 -3.20 -20.55 -11.16
N TYR A 50 -3.18 -21.17 -9.98
CA TYR A 50 -3.28 -20.45 -8.72
C TYR A 50 -2.08 -19.52 -8.51
N ALA A 51 -0.86 -20.00 -8.78
CA ALA A 51 0.35 -19.22 -8.62
C ALA A 51 0.41 -18.01 -9.57
N ILE A 52 -0.03 -18.18 -10.82
CA ILE A 52 -0.18 -17.07 -11.78
C ILE A 52 -1.20 -16.05 -11.27
N TYR A 53 -2.37 -16.52 -10.83
CA TYR A 53 -3.44 -15.65 -10.34
C TYR A 53 -3.00 -14.84 -9.11
N ASP A 54 -2.40 -15.50 -8.12
CA ASP A 54 -1.97 -14.85 -6.87
C ASP A 54 -0.88 -13.80 -7.13
N MET A 55 0.10 -14.12 -7.96
CA MET A 55 1.15 -13.18 -8.37
C MET A 55 0.56 -11.93 -9.06
N GLU A 56 -0.33 -12.12 -10.04
CA GLU A 56 -0.95 -11.01 -10.76
C GLU A 56 -1.89 -10.18 -9.88
N ALA A 57 -2.64 -10.82 -8.97
CA ALA A 57 -3.48 -10.12 -8.01
C ALA A 57 -2.64 -9.25 -7.06
N ALA A 58 -1.55 -9.79 -6.52
CA ALA A 58 -0.64 -9.05 -5.65
C ALA A 58 0.01 -7.86 -6.37
N ARG A 59 0.46 -8.06 -7.62
CA ARG A 59 1.02 -7.02 -8.48
C ARG A 59 0.01 -5.89 -8.73
N ARG A 60 -1.23 -6.22 -9.09
CA ARG A 60 -2.29 -5.22 -9.36
C ARG A 60 -2.60 -4.40 -8.11
N LYS A 61 -2.67 -5.04 -6.94
CA LYS A 61 -2.88 -4.35 -5.66
C LYS A 61 -1.75 -3.37 -5.34
N TYR A 62 -0.49 -3.80 -5.51
CA TYR A 62 0.66 -2.92 -5.30
C TYR A 62 0.63 -1.71 -6.24
N MET A 63 0.38 -1.93 -7.53
CA MET A 63 0.29 -0.86 -8.53
C MET A 63 -0.86 0.12 -8.22
N PHE A 64 -2.01 -0.38 -7.78
CA PHE A 64 -3.14 0.45 -7.37
C PHE A 64 -2.76 1.38 -6.22
N LEU A 65 -2.13 0.86 -5.16
CA LEU A 65 -1.73 1.65 -4.00
C LEU A 65 -0.68 2.72 -4.34
N LEU A 66 0.25 2.43 -5.25
CA LEU A 66 1.20 3.42 -5.75
C LEU A 66 0.50 4.58 -6.47
N ARG A 67 -0.47 4.26 -7.33
CA ARG A 67 -1.26 5.28 -8.05
C ARG A 67 -2.11 6.13 -7.10
N GLN A 68 -2.68 5.49 -6.08
CA GLN A 68 -3.43 6.20 -5.05
C GLN A 68 -2.55 7.18 -4.28
N LYS A 69 -1.36 6.75 -3.82
CA LYS A 69 -0.42 7.64 -3.13
C LYS A 69 0.03 8.79 -4.01
N ALA A 70 0.37 8.53 -5.28
CA ALA A 70 0.78 9.59 -6.21
C ALA A 70 -0.33 10.65 -6.39
N ARG A 71 -1.58 10.22 -6.49
CA ARG A 71 -2.73 11.12 -6.56
C ARG A 71 -2.94 11.91 -5.27
N ASP A 72 -2.81 11.27 -4.11
CA ASP A 72 -2.96 11.93 -2.81
C ASP A 72 -1.86 12.98 -2.58
N ASP A 73 -0.65 12.75 -3.11
CA ASP A 73 0.47 13.69 -3.09
C ASP A 73 0.23 14.88 -4.05
N GLU A 74 -0.33 14.65 -5.24
CA GLU A 74 -0.73 15.70 -6.20
C GLU A 74 -1.89 16.58 -5.68
N GLU A 75 -2.88 16.01 -5.00
CA GLU A 75 -4.00 16.75 -4.38
C GLU A 75 -3.57 17.52 -3.11
N ALA A 76 -2.35 17.30 -2.61
CA ALA A 76 -1.80 17.95 -1.43
C ALA A 76 -1.03 19.25 -1.71
N GLU A 77 -0.65 19.50 -2.97
CA GLU A 77 -0.04 20.74 -3.47
C GLU A 77 -1.09 21.78 -3.89
#